data_AF-A0A955V316-F1
#
_entry.id   AF-A0A955V316-F1
#
_cell.length_a   1.000
_cell.length_b   1.000
_cell.length_c   1.000
_cell.angle_alpha   90.00
_cell.angle_beta   90.00
_cell.angle_gamma   90.00
#
_symmetry.space_group_name_H-M   'P 1'
#
loop_
_entity.id
_entity.type
_entity.pdbx_description
1 polymer ?
#
loop_
_entity_poly.entity_id
_entity_poly.type
_entity_poly.pdbx_seq_one_letter_code
_entity_poly.pdbx_strand_id
1 'polypeptide(L)' 'LAHGTGFDALAELEAAFGPLPAALVTADAGPDVAARAAERGLPLLRKPVLPVQLRAVLASLLDGR' A
#
# COMPACT_ATOMS: atom_id res chain seq x y z
N LEU A 1 9.79 18.71 1.28
CA LEU A 1 9.24 17.61 2.10
C LEU A 1 7.88 17.32 1.50
N ALA A 2 7.64 16.15 0.91
CA ALA A 2 6.37 15.90 0.21
C ALA A 2 5.21 16.06 1.21
N HIS A 3 4.33 17.04 0.95
CA HIS A 3 3.13 17.26 1.74
C HIS A 3 2.07 16.27 1.22
N GLY A 4 1.90 15.12 1.88
CA GLY A 4 0.91 14.11 1.48
C GLY A 4 1.17 12.75 2.13
N THR A 5 0.12 11.95 2.28
CA THR A 5 0.19 10.57 2.77
C THR A 5 0.39 9.58 1.61
N GLY A 6 0.79 8.35 1.90
CA GLY A 6 0.84 7.29 0.88
C GLY A 6 -0.51 6.99 0.24
N PHE A 7 -1.62 7.28 0.94
CA PHE A 7 -2.97 7.17 0.37
C PHE A 7 -3.25 8.27 -0.65
N ASP A 8 -2.78 9.48 -0.39
CA ASP A 8 -2.97 10.62 -1.31
C ASP A 8 -2.17 10.39 -2.59
N ALA A 9 -0.93 9.91 -2.46
CA ALA A 9 -0.10 9.50 -3.58
C ALA A 9 -0.76 8.38 -4.42
N LEU A 10 -1.39 7.38 -3.78
CA LEU A 10 -2.12 6.33 -4.49
C LEU A 10 -3.33 6.91 -5.25
N ALA A 11 -4.10 7.80 -4.62
CA ALA A 11 -5.25 8.43 -5.26
C ALA A 11 -4.84 9.28 -6.48
N GLU A 12 -3.71 10.00 -6.41
CA GLU A 12 -3.16 10.75 -7.53
C GLU A 12 -2.74 9.83 -8.69
N LEU A 13 -2.11 8.68 -8.39
CA LEU A 13 -1.75 7.69 -9.39
C LEU A 13 -2.98 7.04 -10.03
N GLU A 14 -3.99 6.68 -9.23
CA GLU A 14 -5.25 6.11 -9.71
C GLU A 14 -6.00 7.09 -10.62
N ALA A 15 -5.98 8.39 -10.30
CA ALA A 15 -6.60 9.43 -11.13
C ALA A 15 -5.89 9.60 -12.48
N ALA A 16 -4.56 9.45 -12.51
CA ALA A 16 -3.76 9.64 -13.73
C ALA A 16 -3.73 8.39 -14.63
N PHE A 17 -3.74 7.19 -14.06
CA PHE A 17 -3.48 5.94 -14.79
C PHE A 17 -4.62 4.92 -14.71
N GLY A 18 -5.67 5.19 -13.94
CA GLY A 18 -6.71 4.23 -13.60
C GLY A 18 -6.30 3.31 -12.43
N PRO A 19 -7.15 2.35 -12.03
CA PRO A 19 -6.85 1.43 -10.93
C PRO A 19 -5.55 0.65 -11.15
N LEU A 20 -4.70 0.56 -10.12
CA LEU A 20 -3.42 -0.14 -10.18
C LEU A 20 -3.19 -1.04 -8.96
N PRO A 21 -2.50 -2.19 -9.11
CA PRO A 21 -2.08 -2.99 -7.96
C PRO A 21 -1.14 -2.17 -7.07
N ALA A 22 -1.44 -2.11 -5.77
CA ALA A 22 -0.67 -1.30 -4.83
C ALA A 22 -0.54 -1.99 -3.46
N ALA A 23 0.46 -1.58 -2.70
CA ALA A 23 0.63 -1.91 -1.28
C ALA A 23 1.22 -0.71 -0.55
N LEU A 24 0.84 -0.51 0.71
CA LEU A 24 1.36 0.58 1.54
C LEU A 24 2.51 0.07 2.41
N VAL A 25 3.61 0.84 2.45
CA VAL A 25 4.76 0.55 3.32
C VAL A 25 4.92 1.67 4.34
N THR A 26 4.65 1.40 5.61
CA THR A 26 4.65 2.42 6.68
C THR A 26 5.58 2.08 7.83
N ALA A 27 6.20 3.10 8.44
CA ALA A 27 6.87 2.93 9.73
C ALA A 27 5.86 2.90 10.90
N ASP A 28 4.70 3.51 10.70
CA ASP A 28 3.62 3.58 11.68
C ASP A 28 2.32 3.06 11.07
N ALA A 29 1.94 1.85 11.48
CA ALA A 29 0.65 1.24 11.18
C ALA A 29 -0.23 1.28 12.43
N GLY A 30 -0.41 2.47 12.98
CA GLY A 30 -1.43 2.74 13.99
C GLY A 30 -2.83 2.32 13.52
N PRO A 31 -3.81 2.23 14.43
CA PRO A 31 -5.14 1.70 14.16
C PRO A 31 -5.82 2.36 12.95
N ASP A 32 -5.72 3.68 12.81
CA ASP A 32 -6.37 4.44 11.75
C ASP A 32 -5.79 4.10 10.36
N VAL A 33 -4.47 3.97 10.27
CA VAL A 33 -3.79 3.60 9.01
C VAL A 33 -4.15 2.17 8.62
N ALA A 34 -4.19 1.25 9.59
CA ALA A 34 -4.55 -0.14 9.36
C ALA A 34 -6.02 -0.28 8.92
N ALA A 35 -6.94 0.44 9.57
CA ALA A 35 -8.36 0.46 9.20
C ALA A 35 -8.56 1.01 7.79
N ARG A 36 -7.97 2.16 7.47
CA ARG A 36 -8.08 2.77 6.14
C ARG A 36 -7.47 1.89 5.03
N ALA A 37 -6.36 1.21 5.31
CA ALA A 37 -5.77 0.26 4.37
C ALA A 37 -6.69 -0.95 4.14
N ALA A 38 -7.27 -1.51 5.21
CA ALA A 38 -8.19 -2.63 5.12
C ALA A 38 -9.48 -2.29 4.36
N GLU A 39 -10.07 -1.11 4.61
CA GLU A 39 -11.25 -0.61 3.89
C GLU A 39 -11.02 -0.51 2.37
N ARG A 40 -9.79 -0.18 1.95
CA ARG A 40 -9.39 -0.14 0.54
C ARG A 40 -8.90 -1.47 -0.01
N GLY A 41 -8.86 -2.54 0.79
CA GLY A 41 -8.26 -3.82 0.40
C GLY A 41 -6.76 -3.73 0.11
N LEU A 42 -6.06 -2.73 0.67
CA LEU A 42 -4.68 -2.42 0.39
C LEU A 42 -3.74 -3.19 1.34
N PRO A 43 -2.85 -4.07 0.85
CA PRO A 43 -1.85 -4.72 1.69
C PRO A 43 -0.98 -3.71 2.42
N LEU A 44 -0.79 -3.90 3.73
CA LEU A 44 0.01 -3.02 4.58
C LEU A 44 1.26 -3.73 5.08
N LEU A 45 2.43 -3.18 4.75
CA LEU A 45 3.74 -3.64 5.20
C LEU A 45 4.31 -2.65 6.22
N ARG A 46 4.72 -3.17 7.39
CA ARG A 46 5.47 -2.39 8.39
C ARG A 46 6.95 -2.37 8.04
N LYS A 47 7.59 -1.21 8.20
CA LYS A 47 9.05 -1.09 8.15
C LYS A 47 9.67 -1.61 9.45
N PRO A 48 10.86 -2.24 9.41
CA PRO A 48 11.58 -2.66 8.20
C PRO A 48 10.87 -3.83 7.51
N VAL A 49 10.82 -3.79 6.18
CA VAL A 49 10.14 -4.84 5.40
C VAL A 49 11.09 -6.03 5.21
N LEU A 50 10.69 -7.21 5.65
CA LEU A 50 11.47 -8.41 5.42
C LEU A 50 11.36 -8.87 3.96
N PRO A 51 12.43 -9.42 3.34
CA PRO A 51 12.39 -9.86 1.95
C PRO A 51 11.27 -10.86 1.65
N VAL A 52 10.96 -11.77 2.58
CA VAL A 52 9.87 -12.75 2.40
C VAL A 52 8.49 -12.10 2.38
N GLN A 53 8.27 -11.07 3.22
CA GLN A 53 7.00 -10.34 3.26
C GLN A 53 6.77 -9.55 1.98
N LEU A 54 7.81 -8.87 1.49
CA LEU A 54 7.73 -8.14 0.22
C LEU A 54 7.43 -9.10 -0.94
N ARG A 55 8.12 -10.25 -1.02
CA ARG A 55 7.86 -11.26 -2.05
C ARG A 55 6.43 -11.79 -2.00
N ALA A 56 5.89 -12.06 -0.82
CA ALA A 56 4.52 -12.54 -0.67
C ALA A 56 3.50 -11.51 -1.18
N VAL A 57 3.68 -10.23 -0.84
CA VAL A 57 2.79 -9.16 -1.32
C VAL A 57 2.93 -8.96 -2.84
N LEU A 58 4.15 -8.99 -3.37
CA LEU A 58 4.35 -8.86 -4.82
C LEU A 58 3.71 -10.04 -5.57
N ALA A 59 3.86 -11.27 -5.07
CA ALA A 59 3.16 -12.42 -5.63
C ALA A 59 1.65 -12.21 -5.62
N SER A 60 1.05 -11.84 -4.48
CA SER A 60 -0.40 -11.62 -4.40
C SER A 60 -0.90 -10.51 -5.32
N LEU A 61 -0.12 -9.44 -5.53
CA LEU A 61 -0.48 -8.35 -6.44
C LEU A 61 -0.36 -8.72 -7.92
N LEU A 62 0.56 -9.63 -8.27
CA LEU A 62 0.81 -10.05 -9.65
C LEU A 62 -0.01 -11.28 -10.05
N ASP A 63 -0.48 -12.07 -9.09
CA ASP A 63 -1.30 -13.27 -9.30
C ASP A 63 -2.75 -12.93 -9.64
N GLY A 64 -3.24 -11.74 -9.25
CA GLY A 64 -4.60 -11.26 -9.54
C GLY A 64 -4.80 -10.63 -10.92
N ARG A 65 -3.95 -10.93 -11.91
CA ARG A 65 -4.15 -10.52 -13.32
C ARG A 65 -5.18 -11.37 -14.03
#